data_AF-A0A3B0PE26-F1
#
_entry.id   AF-A0A3B0PE26-F1
#
_cell.length_a   1.000
_cell.length_b   1.000
_cell.length_c   1.000
_cell.angle_alpha   90.00
_cell.angle_beta   90.00
_cell.angle_gamma   90.00
#
_symmetry.space_group_name_H-M   'P 1'
#
loop_
_entity.id
_entity.type
_entity.pdbx_description
1 polymer ?
#
loop_
_entity_poly.entity_id
_entity_poly.type
_entity_poly.pdbx_seq_one_letter_code
_entity_poly.pdbx_strand_id
1 'polypeptide(L)'
;MPKNLIIEINDAAVIYKEALDELLTRFDPNNPEDQEAYEDISETIEQLVEKATSKIGQEYGIDFYELNEVIEYYSDARIMTGAKAIEYLLKNLDLAAEKNLVTEQIKQLNLQESKNPDKFATTTRQTREKLYKRLQVINAFIESKQSPTNMLIYNLPVIPADLRPLIQLDGGRHSTSDINELYRRVIIRNNRLQQW
;
A
#
# COMPACT_ATOMS: atom_id res chain seq x y z
N MET A 1 -9.47 -12.74 -8.81
CA MET A 1 -9.61 -12.02 -7.52
C MET A 1 -10.19 -10.62 -7.73
N PRO A 2 -10.86 -9.99 -6.74
CA PRO A 2 -11.33 -8.60 -6.86
C PRO A 2 -10.15 -7.63 -7.08
N LYS A 3 -10.37 -6.57 -7.87
CA LYS A 3 -9.35 -5.55 -8.13
C LYS A 3 -9.00 -4.80 -6.84
N ASN A 4 -7.70 -4.56 -6.60
CA ASN A 4 -7.17 -3.85 -5.42
C ASN A 4 -7.49 -4.53 -4.08
N LEU A 5 -7.36 -5.86 -4.01
CA LEU A 5 -7.48 -6.61 -2.76
C LEU A 5 -6.37 -6.19 -1.78
N ILE A 6 -6.76 -5.83 -0.56
CA ILE A 6 -5.82 -5.61 0.55
C ILE A 6 -5.67 -6.93 1.29
N ILE A 7 -4.44 -7.37 1.46
CA ILE A 7 -4.10 -8.61 2.16
C ILE A 7 -3.53 -8.30 3.55
N GLU A 8 -3.92 -9.10 4.53
CA GLU A 8 -3.32 -9.05 5.87
C GLU A 8 -1.98 -9.79 5.85
N ILE A 9 -0.98 -9.24 6.53
CA ILE A 9 0.39 -9.78 6.47
C ILE A 9 0.49 -11.19 7.07
N ASN A 10 -0.36 -11.50 8.06
CA ASN A 10 -0.39 -12.80 8.72
C ASN A 10 -0.85 -13.91 7.77
N ASP A 11 -1.70 -13.56 6.79
CA ASP A 11 -2.25 -14.50 5.83
C ASP A 11 -1.46 -14.48 4.50
N ALA A 12 -0.48 -13.58 4.37
CA ALA A 12 0.25 -13.36 3.12
C ALA A 12 0.94 -14.64 2.62
N ALA A 13 1.59 -15.42 3.48
CA ALA A 13 2.27 -16.65 3.06
C ALA A 13 1.30 -17.65 2.39
N VAL A 14 0.10 -17.79 2.94
CA VAL A 14 -0.93 -18.69 2.40
C VAL A 14 -1.46 -18.14 1.07
N ILE A 15 -1.77 -16.85 1.02
CA ILE A 15 -2.31 -16.19 -0.18
C ILE A 15 -1.30 -16.24 -1.34
N TYR A 16 -0.01 -16.02 -1.08
CA TYR A 16 1.03 -16.10 -2.10
C TYR A 16 1.23 -17.53 -2.59
N LYS A 17 1.20 -18.51 -1.67
CA LYS A 17 1.24 -19.92 -2.07
C LYS A 17 0.07 -20.27 -2.97
N GLU A 18 -1.16 -19.89 -2.60
CA GLU A 18 -2.36 -20.12 -3.41
C GLU A 18 -2.26 -19.43 -4.78
N ALA A 19 -1.71 -18.21 -4.84
CA ALA A 19 -1.51 -17.49 -6.08
C ALA A 19 -0.47 -18.18 -6.98
N LEU A 20 0.64 -18.66 -6.42
CA LEU A 20 1.66 -19.41 -7.16
C LEU A 20 1.15 -20.78 -7.61
N ASP A 21 0.40 -21.49 -6.76
CA ASP A 21 -0.28 -22.74 -7.11
C ASP A 21 -1.25 -22.51 -8.28
N GLU A 22 -2.08 -21.46 -8.23
CA GLU A 22 -2.98 -21.09 -9.33
C GLU A 22 -2.18 -20.79 -10.61
N LEU A 23 -1.08 -20.05 -10.48
CA LEU A 23 -0.25 -19.65 -11.60
C LEU A 23 0.42 -20.88 -12.25
N LEU A 24 0.93 -21.81 -11.45
CA LEU A 24 1.53 -23.07 -11.89
C LEU A 24 0.55 -23.90 -12.75
N THR A 25 -0.75 -23.91 -12.44
CA THR A 25 -1.75 -24.65 -13.25
C THR A 25 -1.92 -24.13 -14.68
N ARG A 26 -1.37 -22.96 -15.00
CA ARG A 26 -1.46 -22.35 -16.34
C ARG A 26 -0.37 -22.84 -17.29
N PHE A 27 0.67 -23.49 -16.78
CA PHE A 27 1.84 -23.94 -17.52
C PHE A 27 1.87 -25.47 -17.60
N ASP A 28 2.03 -26.05 -18.80
CA ASP A 28 2.11 -27.50 -18.98
C ASP A 28 3.58 -27.96 -18.90
N PRO A 29 3.96 -28.81 -17.92
CA PRO A 29 5.33 -29.28 -17.78
C PRO A 29 5.82 -30.13 -18.95
N ASN A 30 4.93 -30.61 -19.82
CA ASN A 30 5.30 -31.37 -21.02
C ASN A 30 5.52 -30.49 -22.25
N ASN A 31 5.21 -29.19 -22.17
CA ASN A 31 5.44 -28.23 -23.25
C ASN A 31 6.83 -27.57 -23.08
N PRO A 32 7.76 -27.69 -24.06
CA PRO A 32 9.09 -27.11 -23.96
C PRO A 32 9.11 -25.58 -23.75
N GLU A 33 8.06 -24.87 -24.21
CA GLU A 33 7.95 -23.42 -24.02
C GLU A 33 7.54 -23.02 -22.60
N ASP A 34 6.85 -23.91 -21.88
CA ASP A 34 6.32 -23.65 -20.53
C ASP A 34 7.20 -24.26 -19.43
N GLN A 35 8.17 -25.10 -19.79
CA GLN A 35 9.00 -25.87 -18.86
C GLN A 35 9.82 -24.96 -17.93
N GLU A 36 10.43 -23.91 -18.48
CA GLU A 36 11.21 -22.93 -17.70
C GLU A 36 10.34 -22.23 -16.65
N ALA A 37 9.15 -21.75 -17.06
CA ALA A 37 8.21 -21.13 -16.15
C ALA A 37 7.77 -22.09 -15.04
N TYR A 38 7.41 -23.33 -15.42
CA TYR A 38 6.96 -24.34 -14.46
C TYR A 38 8.03 -24.66 -13.41
N GLU A 39 9.29 -24.83 -13.83
CA GLU A 39 10.42 -25.08 -12.93
C GLU A 39 10.65 -23.90 -11.97
N ASP A 40 10.70 -22.67 -12.48
CA ASP A 40 10.90 -21.45 -11.68
C ASP A 40 9.80 -21.26 -10.62
N ILE A 41 8.54 -21.39 -11.02
CA ILE A 41 7.39 -21.22 -10.11
C ILE A 41 7.39 -22.33 -9.06
N SER A 42 7.67 -23.58 -9.46
CA SER A 42 7.73 -24.70 -8.54
C SER A 42 8.84 -24.52 -7.49
N GLU A 43 10.04 -24.10 -7.92
CA GLU A 43 11.14 -23.81 -7.00
C GLU A 43 10.76 -22.67 -6.03
N THR A 44 10.10 -21.63 -6.53
CA THR A 44 9.62 -20.51 -5.72
C THR A 44 8.64 -20.97 -4.63
N ILE A 45 7.71 -21.88 -4.96
CA ILE A 45 6.76 -22.47 -4.00
C ILE A 45 7.50 -23.26 -2.93
N GLU A 46 8.47 -24.10 -3.32
CA GLU A 46 9.26 -24.90 -2.37
C GLU A 46 10.04 -23.99 -1.41
N GLN A 47 10.72 -22.98 -1.93
CA GLN A 47 11.46 -22.00 -1.12
C GLN A 47 10.54 -21.24 -0.16
N LEU A 48 9.32 -20.87 -0.59
CA LEU A 48 8.33 -20.22 0.26
C LEU A 48 7.92 -21.13 1.44
N VAL A 49 7.62 -22.40 1.16
CA VAL A 49 7.23 -23.38 2.18
C VAL A 49 8.37 -23.67 3.15
N GLU A 50 9.60 -23.79 2.65
CA GLU A 50 10.80 -23.96 3.48
C GLU A 50 11.03 -22.74 4.38
N LYS A 51 11.02 -21.53 3.82
CA LYS A 51 11.16 -20.29 4.61
C LYS A 51 10.07 -20.18 5.68
N ALA A 52 8.82 -20.47 5.34
CA ALA A 52 7.69 -20.41 6.27
C ALA A 52 7.78 -21.41 7.43
N THR A 53 8.35 -22.60 7.19
CA THR A 53 8.53 -23.64 8.21
C THR A 53 9.81 -23.47 9.02
N SER A 54 10.79 -22.75 8.49
CA SER A 54 12.07 -22.50 9.15
C SER A 54 11.94 -21.62 10.40
N LYS A 55 12.85 -21.84 11.37
CA LYS A 55 12.95 -20.99 12.57
C LYS A 55 13.26 -19.53 12.23
N ILE A 56 14.01 -19.30 11.15
CA ILE A 56 14.39 -17.98 10.67
C ILE A 56 13.16 -17.24 10.11
N GLY A 57 12.34 -17.89 9.29
CA GLY A 57 11.11 -17.26 8.78
C GLY A 57 10.07 -16.99 9.86
N GLN A 58 10.01 -17.82 10.90
CA GLN A 58 9.16 -17.56 12.07
C GLN A 58 9.65 -16.38 12.92
N GLU A 59 10.97 -16.17 13.01
CA GLU A 59 11.56 -15.12 13.86
C GLU A 59 11.74 -13.78 13.14
N TYR A 60 12.05 -13.81 11.84
CA TYR A 60 12.37 -12.62 11.02
C TYR A 60 11.32 -12.30 9.95
N GLY A 61 10.35 -13.18 9.71
CA GLY A 61 9.35 -13.04 8.65
C GLY A 61 9.85 -13.52 7.29
N ILE A 62 8.96 -13.48 6.30
CA ILE A 62 9.24 -13.86 4.91
C ILE A 62 9.37 -12.56 4.10
N ASP A 63 10.41 -12.48 3.27
CA ASP A 63 10.51 -11.43 2.27
C ASP A 63 9.65 -11.79 1.06
N PHE A 64 8.64 -10.96 0.78
CA PHE A 64 7.70 -11.16 -0.31
C PHE A 64 8.13 -10.44 -1.59
N TYR A 65 9.20 -9.63 -1.61
CA TYR A 65 9.62 -8.91 -2.82
C TYR A 65 10.04 -9.86 -3.93
N GLU A 66 10.83 -10.89 -3.62
CA GLU A 66 11.23 -11.93 -4.58
C GLU A 66 10.00 -12.63 -5.19
N LEU A 67 9.02 -12.95 -4.34
CA LEU A 67 7.77 -13.61 -4.78
C LEU A 67 6.93 -12.70 -5.69
N ASN A 68 6.92 -11.40 -5.41
CA ASN A 68 6.23 -10.43 -6.26
C ASN A 68 6.83 -10.40 -7.67
N GLU A 69 8.16 -10.42 -7.78
CA GLU A 69 8.85 -10.39 -9.08
C GLU A 69 8.49 -11.61 -9.93
N VAL A 70 8.48 -12.80 -9.33
CA VAL A 70 8.08 -14.04 -10.04
C VAL A 70 6.63 -13.98 -10.51
N ILE A 71 5.71 -13.56 -9.63
CA ILE A 71 4.29 -13.44 -9.98
C ILE A 71 4.08 -12.38 -11.08
N GLU A 72 4.76 -11.23 -11.01
CA GLU A 72 4.67 -10.16 -12.01
C GLU A 72 5.31 -10.53 -13.35
N TYR A 73 6.32 -11.39 -13.35
CA TYR A 73 6.97 -11.86 -14.57
C TYR A 73 6.08 -12.84 -15.35
N TYR A 74 5.43 -13.76 -14.65
CA TYR A 74 4.60 -14.81 -15.26
C TYR A 74 3.09 -14.49 -15.29
N SER A 75 2.67 -13.30 -14.85
CA SER A 75 1.27 -12.89 -14.88
C SER A 75 1.07 -11.38 -15.01
N ASP A 76 -0.14 -10.96 -15.39
CA ASP A 76 -0.53 -9.55 -15.39
C ASP A 76 -0.87 -9.00 -13.99
N ALA A 77 -0.76 -9.83 -12.94
CA ALA A 77 -1.01 -9.38 -11.58
C ALA A 77 0.10 -8.42 -11.15
N ARG A 78 -0.26 -7.39 -10.36
CA ARG A 78 0.72 -6.50 -9.73
C ARG A 78 0.52 -6.50 -8.24
N ILE A 79 1.59 -6.71 -7.50
CA ILE A 79 1.55 -6.80 -6.05
C ILE A 79 2.47 -5.70 -5.50
N MET A 80 1.87 -4.79 -4.75
CA MET A 80 2.59 -3.61 -4.24
C MET A 80 2.36 -3.49 -2.74
N THR A 81 3.36 -2.98 -2.03
CA THR A 81 3.30 -2.74 -0.59
C THR A 81 3.60 -1.29 -0.24
N GLY A 82 3.18 -0.88 0.95
CA GLY A 82 3.49 0.43 1.52
C GLY A 82 3.05 1.62 0.67
N ALA A 83 3.88 2.67 0.64
CA ALA A 83 3.56 3.93 -0.04
C ALA A 83 3.43 3.76 -1.57
N LYS A 84 4.16 2.81 -2.17
CA LYS A 84 4.08 2.54 -3.62
C LYS A 84 2.69 1.99 -4.02
N ALA A 85 2.08 1.16 -3.19
CA ALA A 85 0.72 0.68 -3.42
C ALA A 85 -0.30 1.83 -3.37
N ILE A 86 -0.18 2.70 -2.36
CA ILE A 86 -1.04 3.88 -2.22
C ILE A 86 -0.88 4.80 -3.44
N GLU A 87 0.36 5.04 -3.89
CA GLU A 87 0.64 5.80 -5.09
C GLU A 87 -0.08 5.26 -6.32
N TYR A 88 0.01 3.95 -6.55
CA TYR A 88 -0.67 3.30 -7.66
C TYR A 88 -2.19 3.52 -7.59
N LEU A 89 -2.80 3.36 -6.40
CA LEU A 89 -4.23 3.59 -6.21
C LEU A 89 -4.61 5.05 -6.49
N LEU A 90 -3.83 6.01 -5.99
CA LEU A 90 -4.08 7.44 -6.18
C LEU A 90 -3.90 7.87 -7.65
N LYS A 91 -2.91 7.30 -8.36
CA LYS A 91 -2.69 7.57 -9.79
C LYS A 91 -3.85 7.06 -10.67
N ASN A 92 -4.46 5.95 -10.29
CA ASN A 92 -5.58 5.33 -11.02
C ASN A 92 -6.96 5.77 -10.49
N LEU A 93 -7.01 6.77 -9.60
CA LEU A 93 -8.25 7.28 -9.04
C LEU A 93 -8.87 8.34 -9.96
N ASP A 94 -10.02 8.04 -10.54
CA ASP A 94 -10.85 9.04 -11.23
C ASP A 94 -11.76 9.75 -10.21
N LEU A 95 -11.39 10.99 -9.88
CA LEU A 95 -12.14 11.83 -8.94
C LEU A 95 -13.56 12.16 -9.41
N ALA A 96 -13.78 12.30 -10.72
CA ALA A 96 -15.09 12.63 -11.28
C ALA A 96 -16.02 11.41 -11.23
N ALA A 97 -15.52 10.24 -11.61
CA ALA A 97 -16.25 8.99 -11.47
C ALA A 97 -16.59 8.70 -10.00
N GLU A 98 -15.62 8.86 -9.10
CA GLU A 98 -15.81 8.62 -7.67
C GLU A 98 -16.82 9.60 -7.05
N LYS A 99 -16.77 10.89 -7.43
CA LYS A 99 -17.76 11.88 -7.01
C LYS A 99 -19.17 11.45 -7.37
N ASN A 100 -19.37 11.00 -8.62
CA ASN A 100 -20.69 10.58 -9.10
C ASN A 100 -21.19 9.36 -8.32
N LEU A 101 -20.32 8.38 -8.10
CA LEU A 101 -20.62 7.17 -7.34
C LEU A 101 -21.04 7.50 -5.90
N VAL A 102 -20.24 8.31 -5.19
CA VAL A 102 -20.54 8.69 -3.80
C VAL A 102 -21.82 9.52 -3.71
N THR A 103 -22.04 10.44 -4.66
CA THR A 103 -23.26 11.24 -4.72
C THR A 103 -24.50 10.36 -4.90
N GLU A 104 -24.42 9.35 -5.77
CA GLU A 104 -25.52 8.41 -5.97
C GLU A 104 -25.80 7.56 -4.72
N GLN A 105 -24.76 7.06 -4.05
CA GLN A 105 -24.92 6.34 -2.78
C GLN A 105 -25.63 7.19 -1.72
N ILE A 106 -25.27 8.47 -1.59
CA ILE A 106 -25.93 9.41 -0.68
C ILE A 106 -27.40 9.60 -1.04
N LYS A 107 -27.72 9.78 -2.33
CA LYS A 107 -29.11 9.90 -2.79
C LYS A 107 -29.94 8.67 -2.43
N GLN A 108 -29.41 7.48 -2.66
CA GLN A 108 -30.09 6.23 -2.31
C GLN A 108 -30.37 6.13 -0.81
N LEU A 109 -29.40 6.49 0.04
CA LEU A 109 -29.60 6.50 1.49
C LEU A 109 -30.66 7.51 1.93
N ASN A 110 -30.69 8.71 1.34
CA ASN A 110 -31.71 9.72 1.65
C ASN A 110 -33.12 9.26 1.22
N LEU A 111 -33.24 8.58 0.08
CA LEU A 111 -34.52 8.00 -0.35
C LEU A 111 -34.99 6.88 0.59
N GLN A 112 -34.07 6.05 1.09
CA GLN A 112 -34.40 5.02 2.07
C GLN A 112 -34.90 5.62 3.39
N GLU A 113 -34.25 6.68 3.87
CA GLU A 113 -34.68 7.42 5.06
C GLU A 113 -36.09 8.01 4.88
N SER A 114 -36.36 8.65 3.73
CA SER A 114 -37.67 9.24 3.44
C SER A 114 -38.80 8.21 3.34
N LYS A 115 -38.49 6.98 2.89
CA LYS A 115 -39.50 5.92 2.74
C LYS A 115 -39.82 5.22 4.06
N ASN A 116 -38.83 5.04 4.93
CA ASN A 116 -38.98 4.32 6.19
C ASN A 116 -38.15 4.99 7.30
N PRO A 117 -38.59 6.15 7.83
CA PRO A 117 -37.82 6.89 8.83
C PRO A 117 -37.60 6.08 10.12
N ASP A 118 -38.59 5.27 10.52
CA ASP A 118 -38.55 4.46 11.74
C ASP A 118 -37.58 3.26 11.65
N LYS A 119 -37.26 2.81 10.43
CA LYS A 119 -36.27 1.74 10.17
C LYS A 119 -34.89 2.27 9.80
N PHE A 120 -34.71 3.60 9.81
CA PHE A 120 -33.42 4.20 9.50
C PHE A 120 -32.48 4.07 10.70
N ALA A 121 -31.79 2.93 10.76
CA ALA A 121 -30.90 2.58 11.85
C ALA A 121 -29.75 3.58 12.02
N THR A 122 -29.24 3.69 13.24
CA THR A 122 -28.08 4.52 13.60
C THR A 122 -26.86 4.20 12.72
N THR A 123 -26.67 2.94 12.35
CA THR A 123 -25.61 2.49 11.44
C THR A 123 -25.72 3.11 10.05
N THR A 124 -26.93 3.24 9.51
CA THR A 124 -27.17 3.88 8.21
C THR A 124 -26.90 5.38 8.26
N ARG A 125 -27.24 6.04 9.37
CA ARG A 125 -26.87 7.46 9.61
C ARG A 125 -25.36 7.66 9.61
N GLN A 126 -24.62 6.81 10.32
CA GLN A 126 -23.15 6.87 10.38
C GLN A 126 -22.52 6.64 8.99
N THR A 127 -23.04 5.70 8.21
CA THR A 127 -22.58 5.45 6.84
C THR A 127 -22.79 6.68 5.96
N ARG A 128 -23.95 7.32 6.05
CA ARG A 128 -24.24 8.55 5.33
C ARG A 128 -23.27 9.68 5.69
N GLU A 129 -22.98 9.87 6.98
CA GLU A 129 -21.99 10.86 7.43
C GLU A 129 -20.60 10.60 6.89
N LYS A 130 -20.16 9.33 6.85
CA LYS A 130 -18.88 8.94 6.23
C LYS A 130 -18.85 9.29 4.75
N LEU A 131 -19.93 9.05 4.02
CA LEU A 131 -20.04 9.39 2.59
C LEU A 131 -20.00 10.90 2.36
N TYR A 132 -20.66 11.70 3.21
CA TYR A 132 -20.57 13.17 3.11
C TYR A 132 -19.14 13.68 3.34
N LYS A 133 -18.43 13.17 4.36
CA LYS A 133 -17.02 13.52 4.59
C LYS A 133 -16.14 13.13 3.40
N ARG A 134 -16.37 11.95 2.82
CA ARG A 134 -15.67 11.50 1.62
C ARG A 134 -15.92 12.42 0.42
N LEU A 135 -17.19 12.79 0.18
CA LEU A 135 -17.57 13.71 -0.89
C LEU A 135 -16.95 15.10 -0.71
N GLN A 136 -16.85 15.59 0.52
CA GLN A 136 -16.20 16.86 0.85
C GLN A 136 -14.72 16.85 0.44
N VAL A 137 -13.98 15.77 0.75
CA VAL A 137 -12.58 15.62 0.35
C VAL A 137 -12.44 15.56 -1.18
N ILE A 138 -13.28 14.80 -1.86
CA ILE A 138 -13.27 14.69 -3.32
C ILE A 138 -13.52 16.06 -3.97
N ASN A 139 -14.51 16.81 -3.50
CA ASN A 139 -14.79 18.15 -4.01
C ASN A 139 -13.61 19.10 -3.78
N ALA A 140 -12.96 19.06 -2.61
CA ALA A 140 -11.79 19.89 -2.34
C ALA A 140 -10.64 19.63 -3.34
N PHE A 141 -10.39 18.38 -3.71
CA PHE A 141 -9.40 18.05 -4.74
C PHE A 141 -9.80 18.57 -6.13
N ILE A 142 -11.07 18.38 -6.52
CA ILE A 142 -11.58 18.85 -7.82
C ILE A 142 -11.53 20.38 -7.93
N GLU A 143 -11.94 21.09 -6.89
CA GLU A 143 -11.98 22.56 -6.85
C GLU A 143 -10.58 23.16 -6.83
N SER A 144 -9.66 22.59 -6.05
CA SER A 144 -8.27 23.06 -5.96
C SER A 144 -7.41 22.68 -7.17
N LYS A 145 -7.89 21.78 -8.03
CA LYS A 145 -7.16 21.18 -9.16
C LYS A 145 -5.84 20.51 -8.74
N GLN A 146 -5.70 20.14 -7.47
CA GLN A 146 -4.54 19.43 -6.96
C GLN A 146 -4.68 17.94 -7.24
N SER A 147 -3.57 17.28 -7.57
CA SER A 147 -3.56 15.84 -7.70
C SER A 147 -3.55 15.18 -6.32
N PRO A 148 -4.34 14.11 -6.08
CA PRO A 148 -4.23 13.31 -4.85
C PRO A 148 -2.82 12.76 -4.62
N THR A 149 -2.05 12.50 -5.69
CA THR A 149 -0.67 12.03 -5.61
C THR A 149 0.28 13.02 -4.93
N ASN A 150 -0.08 14.30 -4.87
CA ASN A 150 0.74 15.35 -4.23
C ASN A 150 0.85 15.17 -2.70
N MET A 151 0.04 14.30 -2.10
CA MET A 151 0.18 13.91 -0.70
C MET A 151 1.41 13.02 -0.44
N LEU A 152 2.01 12.47 -1.49
CA LEU A 152 3.20 11.61 -1.39
C LEU A 152 4.47 12.44 -1.46
N ILE A 153 5.42 12.14 -0.58
CA ILE A 153 6.69 12.86 -0.47
C ILE A 153 7.79 12.02 -1.11
N TYR A 154 8.26 12.45 -2.29
CA TYR A 154 9.44 11.86 -2.96
C TYR A 154 10.73 12.56 -2.54
N ASN A 155 10.68 13.88 -2.39
CA ASN A 155 11.81 14.70 -1.98
C ASN A 155 11.45 15.39 -0.68
N LEU A 156 12.07 14.96 0.43
CA LEU A 156 11.83 15.56 1.73
C LEU A 156 12.59 16.90 1.82
N PRO A 157 11.90 18.05 1.95
CA PRO A 157 12.58 19.33 2.12
C PRO A 157 13.30 19.39 3.47
N VAL A 158 14.52 19.92 3.45
CA VAL A 158 15.34 20.13 4.65
C VAL A 158 15.32 21.60 5.02
N ILE A 159 14.96 21.90 6.26
CA ILE A 159 14.93 23.27 6.78
C ILE A 159 16.36 23.87 6.77
N PRO A 160 16.54 25.15 6.38
CA PRO A 160 17.83 25.82 6.38
C PRO A 160 18.56 25.73 7.73
N ALA A 161 19.90 25.70 7.69
CA ALA A 161 20.76 25.52 8.86
C ALA A 161 20.50 26.57 9.97
N ASP A 162 20.22 27.81 9.58
CA ASP A 162 19.98 28.92 10.52
C ASP A 162 18.74 28.69 11.41
N LEU A 163 17.74 27.98 10.89
CA LEU A 163 16.52 27.62 11.62
C LEU A 163 16.66 26.32 12.43
N ARG A 164 17.82 25.64 12.33
CA ARG A 164 18.14 24.42 13.08
C ARG A 164 19.51 24.53 13.78
N PRO A 165 19.72 25.56 14.63
CA PRO A 165 21.01 25.85 15.21
C PRO A 165 21.52 24.69 16.09
N LEU A 166 22.82 24.42 15.97
CA LEU A 166 23.56 23.56 16.89
C LEU A 166 24.09 24.45 18.01
N ILE A 167 23.59 24.26 19.22
CA ILE A 167 24.00 25.07 20.37
C ILE A 167 25.17 24.37 21.03
N GLN A 168 26.35 24.99 21.00
CA GLN A 168 27.48 24.55 21.81
C GLN A 168 27.17 24.86 23.28
N LEU A 169 27.36 23.86 24.14
CA LEU A 169 27.27 23.99 25.59
C LEU A 169 28.68 24.07 26.19
N ASP A 170 28.78 24.64 27.39
CA ASP A 170 30.03 24.67 28.14
C ASP A 170 30.58 23.25 28.35
N GLY A 171 31.89 23.09 28.12
CA GLY A 171 32.59 21.80 28.22
C GLY A 171 32.63 20.95 26.95
N GLY A 172 32.42 21.54 25.77
CA GLY A 172 32.60 20.86 24.48
C GLY A 172 31.46 19.93 24.06
N ARG A 173 30.34 19.96 24.80
CA ARG A 173 29.12 19.24 24.45
C ARG A 173 28.33 20.06 23.44
N HIS A 174 27.66 19.37 22.50
CA HIS A 174 26.76 20.01 21.55
C HIS A 174 25.33 19.60 21.91
N SER A 175 24.44 20.58 22.09
CA SER A 175 23.01 20.33 22.09
C SER A 175 22.53 20.37 20.64
N THR A 176 22.02 19.23 20.17
CA THR A 176 21.37 19.13 18.86
C THR A 176 19.87 19.28 19.02
N SER A 177 19.23 20.07 18.18
CA SER A 177 17.77 20.07 18.08
C SER A 177 17.25 18.67 17.69
N ASP A 178 16.09 18.28 18.21
CA ASP A 178 15.40 17.02 17.88
C ASP A 178 15.22 16.84 16.36
N ILE A 179 15.06 17.94 15.61
CA ILE A 179 14.87 17.91 14.16
C ILE A 179 16.10 17.39 13.41
N ASN A 180 17.31 17.71 13.90
CA ASN A 180 18.55 17.26 13.29
C ASN A 180 18.71 15.74 13.46
N GLU A 181 18.28 15.21 14.60
CA GLU A 181 18.32 13.77 14.86
C GLU A 181 17.25 13.02 14.04
N LEU A 182 16.09 13.62 13.83
CA LEU A 182 15.08 13.09 12.90
C LEU A 182 15.61 13.04 11.46
N TYR A 183 16.20 14.13 10.96
CA TYR A 183 16.82 14.16 9.63
C TYR A 183 17.93 13.12 9.49
N ARG A 184 18.82 13.01 10.49
CA ARG A 184 19.90 12.01 10.49
C ARG A 184 19.35 10.59 10.35
N ARG A 185 18.30 10.23 11.10
CA ARG A 185 17.65 8.91 11.00
C ARG A 185 17.07 8.63 9.62
N VAL A 186 16.39 9.61 9.03
CA VAL A 186 15.82 9.47 7.68
C VAL A 186 16.94 9.29 6.65
N ILE A 187 17.99 10.12 6.69
CA ILE A 187 19.13 10.06 5.77
C ILE A 187 19.85 8.71 5.88
N ILE A 188 20.14 8.23 7.10
CA ILE A 188 20.82 6.95 7.31
C ILE A 188 19.99 5.80 6.73
N ARG A 189 18.68 5.78 6.96
CA ARG A 189 17.78 4.75 6.43
C ARG A 189 17.71 4.80 4.90
N ASN A 190 17.60 6.00 4.32
CA ASN A 190 17.55 6.17 2.87
C ASN A 190 18.86 5.74 2.19
N ASN A 191 20.01 6.11 2.76
CA ASN A 191 21.31 5.71 2.24
C ASN A 191 21.53 4.20 2.35
N ARG A 192 21.09 3.57 3.45
CA ARG A 192 21.12 2.11 3.59
C ARG A 192 20.24 1.44 2.54
N LEU A 193 19.05 1.97 2.29
CA LEU A 193 18.13 1.45 1.27
C LEU A 193 18.69 1.58 -0.15
N GLN A 194 19.48 2.62 -0.45
CA GLN A 194 20.14 2.76 -1.76
C GLN A 194 21.31 1.80 -1.98
N GLN A 195 21.91 1.29 -0.90
CA GLN A 195 23.02 0.34 -0.95
C GLN A 195 22.56 -1.12 -1.00
N TRP A 196 21.26 -1.35 -0.78
CA TRP A 196 20.59 -2.64 -0.95
C TRP A 196 19.95 -2.67 -2.34
#